data_AF-A0A1I1WGX9-F1
#
_entry.id   AF-A0A1I1WGX9-F1
#
_cell.length_a   1.000
_cell.length_b   1.000
_cell.length_c   1.000
_cell.angle_alpha   90.00
_cell.angle_beta   90.00
_cell.angle_gamma   90.00
#
_symmetry.space_group_name_H-M   'P 1'
#
loop_
_entity.id
_entity.type
_entity.pdbx_description
1 polymer ?
#
loop_
_entity_poly.entity_id
_entity_poly.type
_entity_poly.pdbx_seq_one_letter_code
_entity_poly.pdbx_strand_id
1 'polypeptide(L)'
;MMVKKWLCNEGGNIALFVLGMLSIIMILLVFVVNLGGALATKEQSGTTAQQASMTASSVLYEEVRRVIYEYEDETLEGAVQAFFEDIEEMVDERASELSGSGDYADWTVNEIELEAFDQVLTEEMNKDVVRDKLNELLTVEDIESKVVNKTRNAIVANNGVLDGAELAIKDDRFYVRAANEMESVSFDGFMEGIQENVYQESAGPRIDFLDVVWGGPTVTSLE
;
A
#
# COMPACT_ATOMS: atom_id res chain seq x y z
N MET A 1 -71.27 11.20 11.68
CA MET A 1 -71.37 10.29 10.51
C MET A 1 -70.44 10.65 9.34
N MET A 2 -69.49 11.60 9.48
CA MET A 2 -68.56 11.97 8.40
C MET A 2 -67.25 11.16 8.38
N VAL A 3 -66.74 10.75 9.54
CA VAL A 3 -65.47 9.98 9.65
C VAL A 3 -65.57 8.60 8.98
N LYS A 4 -66.75 7.97 9.03
CA LYS A 4 -67.00 6.65 8.42
C LYS A 4 -66.96 6.68 6.89
N LYS A 5 -67.21 7.84 6.27
CA LYS A 5 -67.23 8.00 4.80
C LYS A 5 -65.81 8.22 4.23
N TRP A 6 -64.89 8.72 5.04
CA TRP A 6 -63.46 8.82 4.70
C TRP A 6 -62.74 7.47 4.75
N LEU A 7 -63.09 6.62 5.72
CA LEU A 7 -62.52 5.27 5.86
C LEU A 7 -62.98 4.27 4.78
N CYS A 8 -64.11 4.53 4.11
CA CYS A 8 -64.63 3.67 3.03
C CYS A 8 -64.22 4.15 1.62
N ASN A 9 -63.28 5.08 1.50
CA ASN A 9 -62.76 5.53 0.21
C ASN A 9 -61.57 4.63 -0.21
N GLU A 10 -61.89 3.46 -0.79
CA GLU A 10 -60.90 2.43 -1.16
C GLU A 10 -59.79 2.98 -2.07
N GLY A 11 -60.13 3.85 -3.04
CA GLY A 11 -59.14 4.47 -3.93
C GLY A 11 -58.16 5.42 -3.23
N GLY A 12 -58.62 6.17 -2.22
CA GLY A 12 -57.76 7.06 -1.44
C GLY A 12 -56.85 6.31 -0.48
N ASN A 13 -57.33 5.20 0.09
CA ASN A 13 -56.52 4.35 0.96
C ASN A 13 -55.45 3.58 0.15
N ILE A 14 -55.79 3.13 -1.06
CA ILE A 14 -54.81 2.53 -1.99
C ILE A 14 -53.76 3.56 -2.42
N ALA A 15 -54.15 4.80 -2.71
CA ALA A 15 -53.20 5.86 -3.08
C ALA A 15 -52.22 6.18 -1.94
N LEU A 16 -52.70 6.31 -0.70
CA LEU A 16 -51.85 6.51 0.47
C LEU A 16 -50.94 5.31 0.74
N PHE A 17 -51.45 4.10 0.58
CA PHE A 17 -50.66 2.88 0.71
C PHE A 17 -49.54 2.80 -0.34
N VAL A 18 -49.84 3.10 -1.61
CA VAL A 18 -48.83 3.16 -2.69
C VAL A 18 -47.80 4.26 -2.44
N LEU A 19 -48.23 5.46 -2.02
CA LEU A 19 -47.31 6.56 -1.69
C LEU A 19 -46.40 6.22 -0.51
N GLY A 20 -46.94 5.53 0.51
CA GLY A 20 -46.19 5.01 1.64
C GLY A 20 -45.15 3.98 1.21
N MET A 21 -45.53 3.02 0.37
CA MET A 21 -44.60 2.04 -0.19
C MET A 21 -43.50 2.71 -1.02
N LEU A 22 -43.83 3.69 -1.87
CA LEU A 22 -42.85 4.45 -2.65
C LEU A 22 -41.87 5.19 -1.75
N SER A 23 -42.35 5.76 -0.65
CA SER A 23 -41.49 6.45 0.33
C SER A 23 -40.51 5.48 1.00
N ILE A 24 -40.98 4.28 1.39
CA ILE A 24 -40.10 3.23 1.94
C ILE A 24 -39.07 2.78 0.91
N ILE A 25 -39.48 2.59 -0.35
CA ILE A 25 -38.57 2.21 -1.44
C ILE A 25 -37.51 3.28 -1.65
N MET A 26 -37.87 4.56 -1.62
CA MET A 26 -36.90 5.66 -1.73
C MET A 26 -35.87 5.65 -0.60
N ILE A 27 -36.32 5.47 0.66
CA ILE A 27 -35.43 5.36 1.82
C ILE A 27 -34.48 4.17 1.66
N LEU A 28 -35.01 3.02 1.23
CA LEU A 28 -34.22 1.81 1.03
C LEU A 28 -33.19 1.98 -0.11
N LEU A 29 -33.54 2.69 -1.18
CA LEU A 29 -32.61 3.00 -2.26
C LEU A 29 -31.45 3.89 -1.78
N VAL A 30 -31.74 4.95 -1.01
CA VAL A 30 -30.69 5.81 -0.42
C VAL A 30 -29.77 4.99 0.47
N PHE A 31 -30.34 4.10 1.30
CA PHE A 31 -29.54 3.21 2.13
C PHE A 31 -28.62 2.29 1.31
N VAL A 32 -29.15 1.65 0.25
CA VAL A 32 -28.37 0.77 -0.63
C VAL A 32 -27.26 1.55 -1.34
N VAL A 33 -27.52 2.77 -1.79
CA VAL A 33 -26.51 3.63 -2.44
C VAL A 33 -25.40 3.99 -1.45
N ASN A 34 -25.74 4.37 -0.22
CA ASN A 34 -24.74 4.71 0.81
C ASN A 34 -23.90 3.51 1.22
N LEU A 35 -24.50 2.32 1.35
CA LEU A 35 -23.76 1.09 1.60
C LEU A 35 -22.81 0.75 0.43
N GLY A 36 -23.29 0.92 -0.81
CA GLY A 36 -22.49 0.73 -2.01
C GLY A 36 -21.31 1.71 -2.06
N GLY A 37 -21.54 2.98 -1.72
CA GLY A 37 -20.49 3.99 -1.58
C GLY A 37 -19.44 3.61 -0.54
N ALA A 38 -19.86 3.20 0.65
CA ALA A 38 -18.97 2.76 1.72
C ALA A 38 -18.07 1.59 1.30
N LEU A 39 -18.65 0.59 0.63
CA LEU A 39 -17.89 -0.55 0.11
C LEU A 39 -16.93 -0.14 -1.00
N ALA A 40 -17.35 0.76 -1.91
CA ALA A 40 -16.48 1.27 -2.96
C ALA A 40 -15.30 2.07 -2.39
N THR A 41 -15.53 2.97 -1.43
CA THR A 41 -14.46 3.71 -0.74
C THR A 41 -13.55 2.76 0.04
N LYS A 42 -14.09 1.70 0.65
CA LYS A 42 -13.28 0.67 1.31
C LYS A 42 -12.32 -0.03 0.34
N GLU A 43 -12.80 -0.47 -0.81
CA GLU A 43 -11.95 -1.09 -1.84
C GLU A 43 -10.91 -0.12 -2.39
N GLN A 44 -11.29 1.15 -2.58
CA GLN A 44 -10.36 2.20 -2.97
C GLN A 44 -9.26 2.41 -1.91
N SER A 45 -9.63 2.43 -0.63
CA SER A 45 -8.69 2.58 0.49
C SER A 45 -7.74 1.39 0.58
N GLY A 46 -8.24 0.17 0.34
CA GLY A 46 -7.41 -1.03 0.25
C GLY A 46 -6.41 -0.95 -0.91
N THR A 47 -6.87 -0.51 -2.08
CA THR A 47 -6.02 -0.30 -3.26
C THR A 47 -4.94 0.76 -3.00
N THR A 48 -5.30 1.87 -2.36
CA THR A 48 -4.39 2.95 -1.96
C THR A 48 -3.31 2.43 -1.02
N ALA A 49 -3.70 1.72 0.05
CA ALA A 49 -2.79 1.13 1.01
C ALA A 49 -1.84 0.12 0.34
N GLN A 50 -2.36 -0.73 -0.56
CA GLN A 50 -1.56 -1.72 -1.29
C GLN A 50 -0.53 -1.08 -2.23
N GLN A 51 -0.92 -0.07 -3.01
CA GLN A 51 0.03 0.61 -3.89
C GLN A 51 1.09 1.35 -3.09
N ALA A 52 0.71 1.96 -1.97
CA ALA A 52 1.62 2.67 -1.10
C ALA A 52 2.62 1.71 -0.42
N SER A 53 2.19 0.53 0.03
CA SER A 53 3.08 -0.49 0.60
C SER A 53 4.03 -1.07 -0.43
N MET A 54 3.56 -1.34 -1.66
CA MET A 54 4.43 -1.76 -2.76
C MET A 54 5.44 -0.67 -3.14
N THR A 55 5.02 0.60 -3.14
CA THR A 55 5.92 1.73 -3.38
C THR A 55 7.00 1.83 -2.30
N ALA A 56 6.64 1.64 -1.03
CA ALA A 56 7.59 1.64 0.08
C ALA A 56 8.69 0.58 -0.14
N SER A 57 8.28 -0.65 -0.47
CA SER A 57 9.20 -1.75 -0.75
C SER A 57 10.07 -1.48 -1.99
N SER A 58 9.49 -1.00 -3.10
CA SER A 58 10.23 -0.71 -4.34
C SER A 58 11.32 0.32 -4.12
N VAL A 59 11.00 1.41 -3.43
CA VAL A 59 11.94 2.50 -3.17
C VAL A 59 13.09 2.03 -2.28
N LEU A 60 12.81 1.14 -1.32
CA LEU A 60 13.89 0.56 -0.51
C LEU A 60 14.85 -0.25 -1.40
N TYR A 61 14.33 -1.17 -2.24
CA TYR A 61 15.16 -1.95 -3.15
C TYR A 61 15.97 -1.06 -4.11
N GLU A 62 15.32 -0.06 -4.71
CA GLU A 62 15.96 0.89 -5.63
C GLU A 62 17.11 1.64 -4.96
N GLU A 63 16.90 2.17 -3.75
CA GLU A 63 17.93 2.94 -3.05
C GLU A 63 19.07 2.06 -2.54
N VAL A 64 18.78 0.88 -1.98
CA VAL A 64 19.82 -0.06 -1.53
C VAL A 64 20.66 -0.52 -2.72
N ARG A 65 20.02 -0.92 -3.82
CA ARG A 65 20.72 -1.32 -5.05
C ARG A 65 21.60 -0.19 -5.58
N ARG A 66 21.06 1.04 -5.64
CA ARG A 66 21.82 2.22 -6.09
C ARG A 66 23.08 2.43 -5.26
N VAL A 67 22.97 2.37 -3.93
CA VAL A 67 24.11 2.60 -3.02
C VAL A 67 25.19 1.54 -3.18
N ILE A 68 24.80 0.28 -3.36
CA ILE A 68 25.75 -0.81 -3.58
C ILE A 68 26.48 -0.60 -4.91
N TYR A 69 25.73 -0.39 -6.01
CA TYR A 69 26.33 -0.29 -7.34
C TYR A 69 27.18 0.98 -7.51
N GLU A 70 26.77 2.11 -6.93
CA GLU A 70 27.59 3.34 -6.90
C GLU A 70 28.93 3.10 -6.17
N TYR A 71 28.92 2.36 -5.06
CA TYR A 71 30.14 2.03 -4.34
C TYR A 71 31.04 1.06 -5.12
N GLU A 72 30.46 0.07 -5.79
CA GLU A 72 31.21 -0.88 -6.62
C GLU A 72 31.91 -0.20 -7.78
N ASP A 73 31.21 0.66 -8.52
CA ASP A 73 31.77 1.45 -9.62
C ASP A 73 32.96 2.30 -9.13
N GLU A 74 32.80 3.03 -8.02
CA GLU A 74 33.86 3.86 -7.44
C GLU A 74 35.08 3.06 -6.95
N THR A 75 34.90 1.82 -6.48
CA THR A 75 35.97 1.01 -5.89
C THR A 75 36.66 0.09 -6.89
N LEU A 76 35.92 -0.47 -7.86
CA LEU A 76 36.45 -1.33 -8.93
C LEU A 76 37.21 -0.53 -9.99
N GLU A 77 36.75 0.67 -10.37
CA GLU A 77 37.54 1.57 -11.23
C GLU A 77 38.82 2.09 -10.51
N GLY A 78 38.83 2.04 -9.18
CA GLY A 78 39.80 2.70 -8.31
C GLY A 78 40.92 1.84 -7.72
N ALA A 79 41.12 0.56 -8.09
CA ALA A 79 42.18 -0.31 -7.52
C ALA A 79 42.28 -0.31 -5.97
N VAL A 80 41.21 0.08 -5.27
CA VAL A 80 41.06 -0.06 -3.83
C VAL A 80 40.60 -1.50 -3.57
N GLN A 81 40.92 -2.05 -2.39
CA GLN A 81 40.49 -3.39 -2.04
C GLN A 81 38.96 -3.48 -2.08
N ALA A 82 38.42 -4.12 -3.12
CA ALA A 82 36.99 -4.37 -3.25
C ALA A 82 36.54 -5.21 -2.05
N PHE A 83 35.63 -4.64 -1.26
CA PHE A 83 35.05 -5.32 -0.10
C PHE A 83 33.87 -6.22 -0.51
N PHE A 84 33.29 -5.94 -1.67
CA PHE A 84 32.26 -6.74 -2.32
C PHE A 84 32.91 -7.52 -3.47
N GLU A 85 32.53 -8.78 -3.62
CA GLU A 85 32.55 -9.44 -4.94
C GLU A 85 31.48 -8.72 -5.78
N ASP A 86 31.68 -8.56 -7.09
CA ASP A 86 30.79 -7.80 -7.99
C ASP A 86 29.32 -8.24 -7.81
N ILE A 87 28.55 -7.49 -6.99
CA ILE A 87 27.18 -7.84 -6.61
C ILE A 87 26.30 -7.78 -7.84
N GLU A 88 26.54 -6.82 -8.74
CA GLU A 88 25.83 -6.77 -10.02
C GLU A 88 26.02 -8.08 -10.82
N GLU A 89 27.25 -8.56 -10.98
CA GLU A 89 27.53 -9.85 -11.63
C GLU A 89 26.88 -11.03 -10.90
N MET A 90 26.96 -11.09 -9.56
CA MET A 90 26.34 -12.15 -8.77
C MET A 90 24.81 -12.18 -8.89
N VAL A 91 24.18 -10.99 -8.95
CA VAL A 91 22.74 -10.85 -9.14
C VAL A 91 22.33 -11.31 -10.54
N ASP A 92 23.09 -10.95 -11.57
CA ASP A 92 22.84 -11.39 -12.95
C ASP A 92 22.99 -12.91 -13.12
N GLU A 93 24.02 -13.50 -12.50
CA GLU A 93 24.22 -14.94 -12.45
C GLU A 93 23.05 -15.63 -11.73
N ARG A 94 22.67 -15.15 -10.54
CA ARG A 94 21.55 -15.72 -9.78
C ARG A 94 20.22 -15.57 -10.52
N ALA A 95 19.97 -14.43 -11.15
CA ALA A 95 18.76 -14.21 -11.95
C ALA A 95 18.68 -15.18 -13.14
N SER A 96 19.83 -15.47 -13.78
CA SER A 96 19.94 -16.46 -14.86
C SER A 96 19.66 -17.88 -14.35
N GLU A 97 20.16 -18.24 -13.16
CA GLU A 97 19.88 -19.52 -12.52
C GLU A 97 18.39 -19.68 -12.16
N LEU A 98 17.79 -18.67 -11.53
CA LEU A 98 16.38 -18.66 -11.16
C LEU A 98 15.48 -18.78 -12.40
N SER A 99 15.77 -18.00 -13.46
CA SER A 99 15.06 -18.08 -14.74
C SER A 99 15.17 -19.45 -15.40
N GLY A 100 16.30 -20.14 -15.23
CA GLY A 100 16.52 -21.49 -15.74
C GLY A 100 15.87 -22.59 -14.90
N SER A 101 15.49 -22.27 -13.66
CA SER A 101 14.82 -23.21 -12.76
C SER A 101 13.31 -23.23 -13.01
N GLY A 102 12.72 -24.43 -13.03
CA GLY A 102 11.29 -24.58 -13.32
C GLY A 102 10.36 -23.95 -12.28
N ASP A 103 10.88 -23.62 -11.09
CA ASP A 103 10.11 -23.11 -9.96
C ASP A 103 9.69 -21.64 -10.14
N TYR A 104 10.34 -20.89 -11.04
CA TYR A 104 10.06 -19.48 -11.32
C TYR A 104 9.53 -19.26 -12.74
N ALA A 105 9.03 -20.31 -13.41
CA ALA A 105 8.62 -20.24 -14.82
C ALA A 105 7.48 -19.24 -15.09
N ASP A 106 6.65 -18.94 -14.10
CA ASP A 106 5.53 -18.00 -14.19
C ASP A 106 5.90 -16.57 -13.75
N TRP A 107 7.14 -16.35 -13.29
CA TRP A 107 7.58 -15.06 -12.78
C TRP A 107 8.02 -14.14 -13.92
N THR A 108 7.84 -12.84 -13.71
CA THR A 108 8.37 -11.81 -14.60
C THR A 108 9.87 -11.62 -14.38
N VAL A 109 10.56 -11.06 -15.37
CA VAL A 109 12.00 -10.74 -15.28
C VAL A 109 12.31 -9.89 -14.05
N ASN A 110 11.48 -8.88 -13.76
CA ASN A 110 11.67 -8.00 -12.62
C ASN A 110 11.48 -8.72 -11.28
N GLU A 111 10.53 -9.65 -11.17
CA GLU A 111 10.35 -10.45 -9.94
C GLU A 111 11.55 -11.37 -9.72
N ILE A 112 12.09 -11.96 -10.79
CA ILE A 112 13.29 -12.79 -10.73
C ILE A 112 14.52 -11.95 -10.32
N GLU A 113 14.69 -10.75 -10.88
CA GLU A 113 15.78 -9.85 -10.51
C GLU A 113 15.69 -9.37 -9.05
N LEU A 114 14.49 -9.09 -8.54
CA LEU A 114 14.30 -8.72 -7.14
C LEU A 114 14.62 -9.88 -6.20
N GLU A 115 14.18 -11.09 -6.52
CA GLU A 115 14.48 -12.29 -5.75
C GLU A 115 15.98 -12.64 -5.79
N ALA A 116 16.60 -12.54 -6.97
CA ALA A 116 18.04 -12.73 -7.12
C ALA A 116 18.81 -11.73 -6.25
N PHE A 117 18.41 -10.47 -6.26
CA PHE A 117 18.98 -9.43 -5.43
C PHE A 117 18.79 -9.70 -3.93
N ASP A 118 17.60 -10.11 -3.51
CA ASP A 118 17.29 -10.44 -2.13
C ASP A 118 18.15 -11.60 -1.61
N GLN A 119 18.29 -12.66 -2.42
CA GLN A 119 19.12 -13.82 -2.09
C GLN A 119 20.61 -13.46 -2.02
N VAL A 120 21.14 -12.79 -3.05
CA VAL A 120 22.57 -12.40 -3.09
C VAL A 120 22.90 -11.46 -1.95
N LEU A 121 22.09 -10.43 -1.72
CA LEU A 121 22.35 -9.48 -0.65
C LEU A 121 22.27 -10.14 0.72
N THR A 122 21.29 -11.02 0.94
CA THR A 122 21.16 -11.78 2.20
C THR A 122 22.36 -12.70 2.43
N GLU A 123 22.85 -13.36 1.38
CA GLU A 123 24.06 -14.20 1.44
C GLU A 123 25.31 -13.36 1.76
N GLU A 124 25.50 -12.25 1.07
CA GLU A 124 26.64 -11.36 1.26
C GLU A 124 26.64 -10.69 2.65
N MET A 125 25.46 -10.31 3.15
CA MET A 125 25.31 -9.77 4.51
C MET A 125 25.60 -10.80 5.61
N ASN A 126 25.75 -12.09 5.33
CA ASN A 126 26.26 -13.06 6.31
C ASN A 126 27.78 -12.95 6.52
N LYS A 127 28.51 -12.26 5.64
CA LYS A 127 29.92 -11.95 5.81
C LYS A 127 30.02 -10.68 6.69
N ASP A 128 30.59 -10.79 7.90
CA ASP A 128 30.67 -9.68 8.87
C ASP A 128 31.23 -8.38 8.27
N VAL A 129 32.27 -8.50 7.45
CA VAL A 129 32.95 -7.35 6.81
C VAL A 129 32.02 -6.63 5.82
N VAL A 130 31.22 -7.37 5.07
CA VAL A 130 30.27 -6.83 4.09
C VAL A 130 29.12 -6.14 4.81
N ARG A 131 28.58 -6.79 5.85
CA ARG A 131 27.53 -6.21 6.70
C ARG A 131 27.95 -4.88 7.32
N ASP A 132 29.13 -4.82 7.92
CA ASP A 132 29.64 -3.59 8.54
C ASP A 132 29.79 -2.47 7.51
N LYS A 133 30.29 -2.80 6.31
CA LYS A 133 30.47 -1.81 5.23
C LYS A 133 29.14 -1.34 4.66
N LEU A 134 28.21 -2.25 4.43
CA LEU A 134 26.87 -1.93 3.93
C LEU A 134 26.12 -1.06 4.94
N ASN A 135 26.19 -1.38 6.24
CA ASN A 135 25.63 -0.53 7.28
C ASN A 135 26.24 0.88 7.28
N GLU A 136 27.55 1.01 7.10
CA GLU A 136 28.21 2.32 6.96
C GLU A 136 27.64 3.10 5.77
N LEU A 137 27.54 2.49 4.58
CA LEU A 137 27.05 3.12 3.36
C LEU A 137 25.58 3.54 3.49
N LEU A 138 24.73 2.65 3.99
CA LEU A 138 23.30 2.88 4.12
C LEU A 138 22.96 3.88 5.22
N THR A 139 23.76 3.98 6.28
CA THR A 139 23.57 4.98 7.35
C THR A 139 23.81 6.41 6.86
N VAL A 140 24.68 6.58 5.86
CA VAL A 140 24.97 7.91 5.27
C VAL A 140 23.82 8.37 4.37
N GLU A 141 23.07 7.42 3.82
CA GLU A 141 21.98 7.70 2.89
C GLU A 141 20.65 7.88 3.62
N ASP A 142 19.91 8.92 3.24
CA ASP A 142 18.60 9.23 3.83
C ASP A 142 17.48 8.38 3.20
N ILE A 143 17.68 7.05 3.19
CA ILE A 143 16.79 6.08 2.55
C ILE A 143 15.42 6.11 3.21
N GLU A 144 15.36 6.20 4.54
CA GLU A 144 14.12 6.24 5.30
C GLU A 144 13.23 7.40 4.87
N SER A 145 13.78 8.62 4.78
CA SER A 145 13.01 9.77 4.33
C SER A 145 12.57 9.64 2.88
N LYS A 146 13.39 9.03 2.00
CA LYS A 146 13.00 8.77 0.60
C LYS A 146 11.82 7.80 0.54
N VAL A 147 11.86 6.69 1.29
CA VAL A 147 10.77 5.72 1.40
C VAL A 147 9.51 6.41 1.91
N VAL A 148 9.58 7.10 3.06
CA VAL A 148 8.45 7.82 3.67
C VAL A 148 7.83 8.82 2.70
N ASN A 149 8.65 9.65 2.05
CA ASN A 149 8.16 10.66 1.11
C ASN A 149 7.51 10.04 -0.12
N LYS A 150 8.07 8.96 -0.67
CA LYS A 150 7.49 8.26 -1.82
C LYS A 150 6.20 7.56 -1.46
N THR A 151 6.11 6.93 -0.29
CA THR A 151 4.87 6.34 0.24
C THR A 151 3.78 7.39 0.42
N ARG A 152 4.09 8.55 1.00
CA ARG A 152 3.15 9.68 1.11
C ARG A 152 2.61 10.10 -0.26
N ASN A 153 3.50 10.26 -1.23
CA ASN A 153 3.13 10.64 -2.59
C ASN A 153 2.25 9.57 -3.25
N ALA A 154 2.52 8.28 -3.01
CA ALA A 154 1.70 7.19 -3.54
C ALA A 154 0.27 7.19 -2.95
N ILE A 155 0.12 7.51 -1.65
CA ILE A 155 -1.20 7.67 -1.02
C ILE A 155 -1.97 8.82 -1.69
N VAL A 156 -1.36 9.99 -1.78
CA VAL A 156 -1.99 11.19 -2.36
C VAL A 156 -2.32 10.98 -3.84
N ALA A 157 -1.44 10.34 -4.61
CA ALA A 157 -1.66 10.03 -6.02
C ALA A 157 -2.87 9.11 -6.26
N ASN A 158 -3.25 8.31 -5.26
CA ASN A 158 -4.43 7.45 -5.28
C ASN A 158 -5.68 8.10 -4.65
N ASN A 159 -5.67 9.42 -4.47
CA ASN A 159 -6.71 10.21 -3.79
C ASN A 159 -6.90 9.81 -2.32
N GLY A 160 -5.90 9.19 -1.71
CA GLY A 160 -5.89 8.89 -0.28
C GLY A 160 -5.63 10.15 0.55
N VAL A 161 -6.09 10.12 1.79
CA VAL A 161 -5.82 11.15 2.80
C VAL A 161 -4.66 10.72 3.68
N LEU A 162 -3.82 11.68 4.07
CA LEU A 162 -2.69 11.42 4.96
C LEU A 162 -3.10 11.43 6.45
N ASP A 163 -4.26 11.98 6.79
CA ASP A 163 -4.80 11.99 8.15
C ASP A 163 -5.00 10.57 8.68
N GLY A 164 -4.27 10.21 9.73
CA GLY A 164 -4.19 8.87 10.30
C GLY A 164 -3.46 7.84 9.42
N ALA A 165 -2.68 8.28 8.42
CA ALA A 165 -1.87 7.40 7.59
C ALA A 165 -0.55 7.06 8.29
N GLU A 166 -0.16 5.79 8.21
CA GLU A 166 0.99 5.25 8.92
C GLU A 166 1.77 4.29 8.02
N LEU A 167 3.10 4.30 8.16
CA LEU A 167 4.01 3.28 7.66
C LEU A 167 4.56 2.51 8.86
N ALA A 168 4.28 1.22 8.93
CA ALA A 168 4.78 0.33 9.97
C ALA A 168 5.65 -0.78 9.38
N ILE A 169 6.56 -1.32 10.17
CA ILE A 169 7.38 -2.48 9.80
C ILE A 169 7.05 -3.63 10.74
N LYS A 170 6.68 -4.77 10.16
CA LYS A 170 6.38 -6.01 10.89
C LYS A 170 6.75 -7.18 9.99
N ASP A 171 7.34 -8.23 10.54
CA ASP A 171 7.62 -9.48 9.81
C ASP A 171 8.34 -9.26 8.46
N ASP A 172 9.40 -8.43 8.45
CA ASP A 172 10.19 -8.09 7.27
C ASP A 172 9.38 -7.43 6.14
N ARG A 173 8.30 -6.71 6.48
CA ARG A 173 7.40 -6.06 5.51
C ARG A 173 7.02 -4.65 5.93
N PHE A 174 6.85 -3.79 4.93
CA PHE A 174 6.16 -2.52 5.11
C PHE A 174 4.64 -2.72 5.13
N TYR A 175 3.99 -2.27 6.19
CA TYR A 175 2.55 -2.15 6.32
C TYR A 175 2.19 -0.68 6.17
N VAL A 176 1.29 -0.36 5.25
CA VAL A 176 0.78 1.00 5.09
C VAL A 176 -0.68 1.01 5.48
N ARG A 177 -1.02 1.90 6.42
CA ARG A 177 -2.38 2.28 6.74
C ARG A 177 -2.70 3.57 5.97
N ALA A 178 -3.77 3.55 5.18
CA ALA A 178 -4.24 4.71 4.43
C ALA A 178 -5.78 4.73 4.39
N ALA A 179 -6.36 5.89 4.09
CA ALA A 179 -7.79 6.05 3.95
C ALA A 179 -8.16 6.84 2.70
N ASN A 180 -9.39 6.66 2.23
CA ASN A 180 -10.06 7.58 1.33
C ASN A 180 -11.30 8.14 2.02
N GLU A 181 -11.66 9.38 1.68
CA GLU A 181 -12.84 10.04 2.21
C GLU A 181 -14.11 9.47 1.56
N MET A 182 -15.09 9.09 2.38
CA MET A 182 -16.41 8.67 1.95
C MET A 182 -17.39 9.83 2.14
N GLU A 183 -18.13 10.17 1.09
CA GLU A 183 -19.29 11.06 1.17
C GLU A 183 -20.58 10.26 1.00
N SER A 184 -21.47 10.33 2.00
CA SER A 184 -22.79 9.72 1.89
C SER A 184 -23.78 10.63 1.15
N VAL A 185 -24.71 10.03 0.40
CA VAL A 185 -25.84 10.72 -0.20
C VAL A 185 -26.86 11.08 0.88
N SER A 186 -27.17 12.38 0.98
CA SER A 186 -28.21 12.91 1.86
C SER A 186 -29.58 12.91 1.19
N PHE A 187 -30.64 12.84 2.00
CA PHE A 187 -32.02 13.04 1.54
C PHE A 187 -32.56 14.30 2.22
N ASP A 188 -32.91 15.30 1.41
CA ASP A 188 -33.26 16.66 1.82
C ASP A 188 -34.24 16.68 3.01
N GLY A 189 -33.71 16.96 4.21
CA GLY A 189 -34.44 17.05 5.48
C GLY A 189 -34.64 15.76 6.30
N PHE A 190 -34.24 14.57 5.81
CA PHE A 190 -34.38 13.30 6.55
C PHE A 190 -33.05 12.65 6.96
N MET A 191 -31.96 12.86 6.22
CA MET A 191 -30.63 12.36 6.60
C MET A 191 -29.55 13.39 6.25
N GLU A 192 -28.75 13.73 7.25
CA GLU A 192 -27.57 14.59 7.10
C GLU A 192 -26.45 13.79 6.40
N GLY A 193 -25.71 14.45 5.49
CA GLY A 193 -24.58 13.81 4.82
C GLY A 193 -23.45 13.58 5.81
N ILE A 194 -22.92 12.35 5.85
CA ILE A 194 -21.75 11.97 6.63
C ILE A 194 -20.53 12.00 5.70
N GLN A 195 -19.47 12.65 6.17
CA GLN A 195 -18.12 12.57 5.64
C GLN A 195 -17.26 11.79 6.64
N GLU A 196 -16.64 10.70 6.21
CA GLU A 196 -15.81 9.86 7.07
C GLU A 196 -14.63 9.26 6.31
N ASN A 197 -13.46 9.20 6.94
CA ASN A 197 -12.29 8.51 6.42
C ASN A 197 -12.44 7.00 6.60
N VAL A 198 -12.42 6.25 5.50
CA VAL A 198 -12.49 4.79 5.54
C VAL A 198 -11.06 4.25 5.50
N TYR A 199 -10.54 3.78 6.62
CA TYR A 199 -9.18 3.25 6.71
C TYR A 199 -9.08 1.81 6.22
N GLN A 200 -7.99 1.48 5.55
CA GLN A 200 -7.52 0.11 5.29
C GLN A 200 -6.01 0.03 5.55
N GLU A 201 -5.54 -1.19 5.74
CA GLU A 201 -4.12 -1.50 5.91
C GLU A 201 -3.73 -2.58 4.90
N SER A 202 -2.54 -2.47 4.31
CA SER A 202 -2.01 -3.47 3.40
C SER A 202 -0.51 -3.66 3.61
N ALA A 203 -0.05 -4.88 3.39
CA ALA A 203 1.35 -5.25 3.49
C ALA A 203 2.01 -5.25 2.11
N GLY A 204 3.26 -4.81 2.05
CA GLY A 204 4.14 -4.97 0.89
C GLY A 204 4.69 -6.39 0.81
N PRO A 205 5.50 -6.67 -0.23
CA PRO A 205 6.30 -7.89 -0.29
C PRO A 205 7.26 -7.97 0.92
N ARG A 206 7.68 -9.19 1.23
CA ARG A 206 8.73 -9.44 2.21
C ARG A 206 10.07 -8.97 1.65
N ILE A 207 10.92 -8.44 2.51
CA ILE A 207 12.27 -7.99 2.20
C ILE A 207 13.18 -8.55 3.28
N ASP A 208 13.93 -9.61 2.99
CA ASP A 208 14.63 -10.39 4.03
C ASP A 208 15.75 -9.58 4.73
N PHE A 209 16.20 -8.49 4.11
CA PHE A 209 17.19 -7.57 4.68
C PHE A 209 16.60 -6.29 5.31
N LEU A 210 15.27 -6.15 5.40
CA LEU A 210 14.62 -4.93 5.89
C LEU A 210 15.10 -4.50 7.27
N ASP A 211 15.17 -5.45 8.21
CA ASP A 211 15.57 -5.19 9.60
C ASP A 211 17.04 -4.79 9.74
N VAL A 212 17.87 -5.05 8.73
CA VAL A 212 19.28 -4.65 8.70
C VAL A 212 19.41 -3.23 8.19
N VAL A 213 18.62 -2.87 7.17
CA VAL A 213 18.71 -1.59 6.47
C VAL A 213 17.90 -0.50 7.16
N TRP A 214 16.78 -0.84 7.78
CA TRP A 214 15.89 0.14 8.39
C TRP A 214 16.32 0.49 9.83
N GLY A 215 16.86 1.69 10.04
CA GLY A 215 17.23 2.22 11.36
C GLY A 215 16.11 2.99 12.06
N GLY A 216 15.01 3.27 11.36
CA GLY A 216 13.93 4.13 11.79
C GLY A 216 12.95 3.49 12.77
N PRO A 217 11.95 4.24 13.25
CA PRO A 217 10.95 3.69 14.14
C PRO A 217 10.10 2.62 13.44
N THR A 218 9.64 1.64 14.22
CA THR A 218 8.77 0.55 13.75
C THR A 218 7.42 1.07 13.23
N VAL A 219 7.00 2.27 13.63
CA VAL A 219 5.81 2.96 13.12
C VAL A 219 6.16 4.43 12.89
N THR A 220 5.88 4.92 11.68
CA THR A 220 6.12 6.29 11.24
C THR A 220 4.81 6.90 10.77
N SER A 221 4.44 8.05 11.31
CA SER A 221 3.29 8.82 10.81
C SER A 221 3.61 9.41 9.43
N LEU A 222 2.64 9.35 8.51
CA LEU A 222 2.77 9.85 7.15
C LEU A 222 2.08 11.22 6.95
N GLU A 223 1.59 11.83 8.02
CA GLU A 223 0.98 13.18 8.02
C GLU A 223 1.96 14.30 7.68
#